data_AF-A0AAV9QC95-F1
#
_entry.id   AF-A0AAV9QC95-F1
#
_cell.length_a   1.000
_cell.length_b   1.000
_cell.length_c   1.000
_cell.angle_alpha   90.00
_cell.angle_beta   90.00
_cell.angle_gamma   90.00
#
_symmetry.space_group_name_H-M   'P 1'
#
loop_
_entity.id
_entity.type
_entity.pdbx_description
1 polymer ?
#
loop_
_entity_poly.entity_id
_entity_poly.type
_entity_poly.pdbx_seq_one_letter_code
_entity_poly.pdbx_strand_id
1 'polypeptide(L)'
;MWSVILLDAGSGILSLGGTIAKEVEEAKIRGEMELKHFGDPVAIPQWVAKQVDNQLRILMPSELPWDHHFKWTKVQGAAGWWTALMSGVWINGAKVLKNQPVLFDINVPYILAPPVAAQRFYESIGGTKRLDPPYDSFFAFPCLNGVNIGLEIGGWIFPSMSGEGTREDALNGPAGGRFSLGKLGNGTGYCVGSVVETTMGLRKEWMASGLKDMWVLGEPFFRGLGVAFDVEGGRVGVRVY
;
A
#
# COMPACT_ATOMS: atom_id res chain seq x y z
N MET A 1 9.43 17.03 -14.69
CA MET A 1 8.83 17.53 -13.44
C MET A 1 8.06 16.40 -12.79
N TRP A 2 8.32 16.07 -11.52
CA TRP A 2 7.74 14.91 -10.81
C TRP A 2 7.25 15.29 -9.41
N SER A 3 6.25 14.56 -8.89
CA SER A 3 5.69 14.73 -7.54
C SER A 3 5.85 13.46 -6.71
N VAL A 4 6.45 13.60 -5.52
CA VAL A 4 6.38 12.59 -4.44
C VAL A 4 5.31 13.03 -3.47
N ILE A 5 4.41 12.12 -3.11
CA ILE A 5 3.45 12.32 -2.03
C ILE A 5 4.01 11.61 -0.80
N LEU A 6 4.44 12.39 0.20
CA LEU A 6 4.82 11.85 1.50
C LEU A 6 3.60 11.84 2.42
N LEU A 7 3.37 10.69 3.05
CA LEU A 7 2.43 10.54 4.14
C LEU A 7 3.24 10.51 5.45
N ASP A 8 3.24 11.62 6.17
CA ASP A 8 3.75 11.70 7.53
C ASP A 8 2.58 11.80 8.53
N ALA A 9 2.67 11.08 9.64
CA ALA A 9 1.64 11.04 10.68
C ALA A 9 1.52 12.37 11.44
N GLY A 10 2.53 13.25 11.39
CA GLY A 10 2.53 14.58 12.01
C GLY A 10 2.20 15.74 11.05
N SER A 11 2.61 15.65 9.78
CA SER A 11 2.63 16.80 8.85
C SER A 11 1.60 16.73 7.70
N GLY A 12 0.91 15.60 7.52
CA GLY A 12 -0.07 15.43 6.44
C GLY A 12 0.57 15.21 5.05
N ILE A 13 -0.16 15.60 3.99
CA ILE A 13 0.24 15.39 2.58
C ILE A 13 1.25 16.47 2.15
N LEU A 14 2.51 16.07 1.95
CA LEU A 14 3.54 16.93 1.34
C LEU A 14 3.84 16.47 -0.08
N SER A 15 3.52 17.34 -1.05
CA SER A 15 3.90 17.17 -2.47
C SER A 15 5.24 17.86 -2.72
N LEU A 16 6.26 17.06 -3.00
CA LEU A 16 7.65 17.53 -3.05
C LEU A 16 8.34 16.99 -4.31
N GLY A 17 8.96 17.87 -5.11
CA GLY A 17 9.53 17.55 -6.41
C GLY A 17 11.06 17.57 -6.48
N GLY A 18 11.62 16.77 -7.40
CA GLY A 18 12.95 16.92 -7.99
C GLY A 18 14.16 16.34 -7.26
N THR A 19 14.27 16.56 -5.95
CA THR A 19 15.55 16.42 -5.22
C THR A 19 15.34 15.90 -3.80
N ILE A 20 14.37 15.00 -3.58
CA ILE A 20 13.81 14.77 -2.23
C ILE A 20 13.72 13.29 -1.84
N ALA A 21 13.81 12.33 -2.78
CA ALA A 21 13.71 10.91 -2.41
C ALA A 21 14.90 10.43 -1.55
N LYS A 22 16.12 10.92 -1.84
CA LYS A 22 17.31 10.58 -1.06
C LYS A 22 17.27 11.29 0.30
N GLU A 23 16.81 12.53 0.32
CA GLU A 23 16.71 13.41 1.47
C GLU A 23 15.62 12.92 2.44
N VAL A 24 14.50 12.40 1.92
CA VAL A 24 13.47 11.72 2.71
C VAL A 24 14.01 10.42 3.28
N GLU A 25 14.72 9.63 2.47
CA GLU A 25 15.33 8.41 2.97
C GLU A 25 16.36 8.69 4.06
N GLU A 26 17.18 9.73 3.86
CA GLU A 26 18.14 10.21 4.85
C GLU A 26 17.43 10.63 6.13
N ALA A 27 16.39 11.46 6.04
CA ALA A 27 15.63 11.93 7.18
C ALA A 27 14.96 10.77 7.94
N LYS A 28 14.38 9.80 7.23
CA LYS A 28 13.78 8.59 7.81
C LYS A 28 14.82 7.77 8.55
N ILE A 29 15.92 7.40 7.89
CA ILE A 29 16.99 6.58 8.49
C ILE A 29 17.58 7.30 9.70
N ARG A 30 17.85 8.61 9.57
CA ARG A 30 18.38 9.42 10.67
C ARG A 30 17.43 9.43 11.86
N GLY A 31 16.14 9.68 11.63
CA GLY A 31 15.12 9.65 12.69
C GLY A 31 15.03 8.30 13.39
N GLU A 32 15.01 7.19 12.65
CA GLU A 32 15.00 5.84 13.21
C GLU A 32 16.27 5.55 14.02
N MET A 33 17.44 5.96 13.52
CA MET A 33 18.73 5.76 14.18
C MET A 33 18.87 6.57 15.47
N GLU A 34 18.45 7.84 15.46
CA GLU A 34 18.46 8.72 16.63
C GLU A 34 17.47 8.23 17.69
N LEU A 35 16.27 7.80 17.29
CA LEU A 35 15.26 7.29 18.21
C LEU A 35 15.70 5.97 18.86
N LYS A 36 16.26 5.05 18.07
CA LYS A 36 16.71 3.74 18.55
C LYS A 36 17.85 3.83 19.57
N HIS A 37 18.68 4.86 19.46
CA HIS A 37 19.83 5.09 20.33
C HIS A 37 19.65 6.32 21.22
N PHE A 38 18.40 6.72 21.47
CA PHE A 38 18.12 7.84 22.34
C PHE A 38 18.65 7.58 23.75
N GLY A 39 19.55 8.45 24.24
CA GLY A 39 20.21 8.31 25.53
C GLY A 39 21.45 7.39 25.53
N ASP A 40 21.85 6.84 24.37
CA ASP A 40 23.11 6.10 24.24
C ASP A 40 24.29 7.08 24.11
N PRO A 41 25.27 7.07 25.03
CA PRO A 41 26.44 7.95 24.98
C PRO A 41 27.35 7.71 23.76
N VAL A 42 27.22 6.58 23.07
CA VAL A 42 27.99 6.24 21.86
C VAL A 42 27.36 6.83 20.60
N ALA A 43 26.06 7.14 20.62
CA ALA A 43 25.31 7.65 19.47
C ALA A 43 25.47 9.17 19.27
N ILE A 44 26.72 9.64 19.22
CA ILE A 44 27.03 11.03 18.90
C ILE A 44 26.64 11.36 17.43
N PRO A 45 26.35 12.63 17.08
CA PRO A 45 25.86 13.00 15.75
C PRO A 45 26.71 12.50 14.58
N GLN A 46 28.03 12.42 14.76
CA GLN A 46 28.98 11.91 13.76
C GLN A 46 28.83 10.39 13.55
N TRP A 47 28.58 9.65 14.62
CA TRP A 47 28.31 8.22 14.53
C TRP A 47 26.97 7.96 13.83
N VAL A 48 25.93 8.72 14.20
CA VAL A 48 24.61 8.66 13.54
C VAL A 48 24.75 8.94 12.05
N ALA A 49 25.42 10.03 11.68
CA ALA A 49 25.65 10.37 10.27
C ALA A 49 26.36 9.25 9.50
N LYS A 50 27.35 8.59 10.11
CA LYS A 50 28.05 7.45 9.49
C LYS A 50 27.13 6.25 9.28
N GLN A 51 26.26 5.94 10.25
CA GLN A 51 25.29 4.85 10.09
C GLN A 51 24.26 5.16 9.01
N VAL A 52 23.77 6.40 8.96
CA VAL A 52 22.85 6.89 7.93
C VAL A 52 23.47 6.75 6.55
N ASP A 53 24.71 7.22 6.36
CA ASP A 53 25.44 7.10 5.09
C ASP A 53 25.62 5.65 4.65
N ASN A 54 25.95 4.75 5.60
CA ASN A 54 26.10 3.33 5.30
C ASN A 54 24.79 2.70 4.83
N GLN A 55 23.67 3.00 5.50
CA GLN A 55 22.36 2.48 5.11
C GLN A 55 21.87 3.09 3.79
N LEU A 56 22.06 4.40 3.58
CA LEU A 56 21.74 5.06 2.32
C LEU A 56 22.50 4.47 1.14
N ARG A 57 23.79 4.13 1.30
CA ARG A 57 24.57 3.47 0.23
C ARG A 57 24.01 2.11 -0.16
N ILE A 58 23.40 1.39 0.78
CA ILE A 58 22.78 0.08 0.52
C ILE A 58 21.42 0.26 -0.15
N LEU A 59 20.59 1.17 0.36
CA LEU A 59 19.20 1.38 -0.10
C LEU A 59 19.10 2.20 -1.38
N MET A 60 19.98 3.18 -1.54
CA MET A 60 20.06 4.07 -2.72
C MET A 60 21.52 4.27 -3.15
N PRO A 61 22.16 3.24 -3.74
CA PRO A 61 23.52 3.36 -4.26
C PRO A 61 23.64 4.56 -5.21
N SER A 62 24.59 5.46 -4.93
CA SER A 62 24.78 6.70 -5.71
C SER A 62 25.22 6.45 -7.16
N GLU A 63 25.72 5.25 -7.45
CA GLU A 63 26.13 4.81 -8.79
C GLU A 63 24.93 4.45 -9.67
N LEU A 64 23.77 4.15 -9.06
CA LEU A 64 22.55 3.85 -9.78
C LEU A 64 21.76 5.14 -10.05
N PRO A 65 21.39 5.40 -11.32
CA PRO A 65 20.41 6.42 -11.64
C PRO A 65 19.13 6.28 -10.81
N TRP A 66 18.51 7.41 -10.46
CA TRP A 66 17.40 7.41 -9.51
C TRP A 66 16.23 6.50 -9.94
N ASP A 67 16.01 6.40 -11.25
CA ASP A 67 14.92 5.64 -11.87
C ASP A 67 15.13 4.13 -11.75
N HIS A 68 16.38 3.67 -11.59
CA HIS A 68 16.70 2.27 -11.39
C HIS A 68 16.31 1.76 -9.99
N HIS A 69 16.03 2.66 -9.04
CA HIS A 69 15.53 2.30 -7.70
C HIS A 69 14.04 1.93 -7.70
N PHE A 70 13.33 2.13 -8.81
CA PHE A 70 11.90 1.86 -8.94
C PHE A 70 11.62 0.76 -9.96
N LYS A 71 10.55 0.01 -9.71
CA LYS A 71 9.95 -0.90 -10.67
C LYS A 71 8.80 -0.18 -11.38
N TRP A 72 8.97 0.03 -12.67
CA TRP A 72 8.07 0.86 -13.46
C TRP A 72 6.98 0.04 -14.16
N THR A 73 5.78 0.60 -14.19
CA THR A 73 4.69 0.18 -15.06
C THR A 73 4.21 1.36 -15.90
N LYS A 74 3.83 1.10 -17.15
CA LYS A 74 3.26 2.14 -18.01
C LYS A 74 1.86 2.50 -17.55
N VAL A 75 1.54 3.78 -17.58
CA VAL A 75 0.17 4.27 -17.42
C VAL A 75 -0.60 3.94 -18.71
N GLN A 76 -1.85 3.52 -18.57
CA GLN A 76 -2.75 3.15 -19.64
C GLN A 76 -4.16 3.62 -19.31
N GLY A 77 -4.97 3.99 -20.29
CA GLY A 77 -6.35 4.45 -20.07
C GLY A 77 -6.53 5.93 -20.35
N ALA A 78 -7.51 6.55 -19.69
CA ALA A 78 -7.86 7.95 -19.91
C ALA A 78 -6.75 8.91 -19.44
N ALA A 79 -6.49 9.95 -20.22
CA ALA A 79 -5.55 11.00 -19.83
C ALA A 79 -5.98 11.65 -18.51
N GLY A 80 -5.00 11.96 -17.66
CA GLY A 80 -5.23 12.55 -16.33
C GLY A 80 -5.42 11.53 -15.20
N TRP A 81 -5.48 10.23 -15.51
CA TRP A 81 -5.58 9.18 -14.51
C TRP A 81 -4.31 8.35 -14.42
N TRP A 82 -3.91 8.00 -13.20
CA TRP A 82 -2.80 7.08 -12.94
C TRP A 82 -3.31 5.65 -12.96
N THR A 83 -3.64 5.17 -14.15
CA THR A 83 -4.20 3.83 -14.34
C THR A 83 -3.18 2.87 -14.94
N ALA A 84 -3.14 1.64 -14.45
CA ALA A 84 -2.25 0.58 -14.92
C ALA A 84 -2.97 -0.77 -15.00
N LEU A 85 -2.25 -1.80 -15.42
CA LEU A 85 -2.70 -3.19 -15.32
C LEU A 85 -2.01 -3.86 -14.12
N MET A 86 -2.80 -4.28 -13.15
CA MET A 86 -2.36 -5.20 -12.10
C MET A 86 -2.51 -6.63 -12.65
N SER A 87 -1.39 -7.27 -12.95
CA SER A 87 -1.34 -8.56 -13.66
C SER A 87 -1.84 -9.72 -12.80
N GLY A 88 -1.82 -9.57 -11.48
CA GLY A 88 -2.31 -10.57 -10.55
C GLY A 88 -2.52 -10.05 -9.13
N VAL A 89 -3.47 -10.67 -8.44
CA VAL A 89 -3.62 -10.56 -6.98
C VAL A 89 -3.28 -11.91 -6.38
N TRP A 90 -2.43 -11.90 -5.36
CA TRP A 90 -1.88 -13.08 -4.73
C TRP A 90 -2.28 -13.11 -3.26
N ILE A 91 -2.79 -14.25 -2.80
CA ILE A 91 -3.12 -14.51 -1.39
C ILE A 91 -2.35 -15.76 -0.96
N ASN A 92 -1.51 -15.63 0.06
CA ASN A 92 -0.69 -16.72 0.60
C ASN A 92 0.10 -17.49 -0.48
N GLY A 93 0.63 -16.76 -1.47
CA GLY A 93 1.43 -17.32 -2.56
C GLY A 93 0.61 -17.90 -3.73
N ALA A 94 -0.71 -17.92 -3.66
CA ALA A 94 -1.58 -18.34 -4.77
C ALA A 94 -2.15 -17.14 -5.51
N LYS A 95 -2.06 -17.13 -6.85
CA LYS A 95 -2.67 -16.08 -7.70
C LYS A 95 -4.19 -16.32 -7.81
N VAL A 96 -4.99 -15.44 -7.19
CA VAL A 96 -6.45 -15.58 -7.08
C VAL A 96 -7.20 -14.75 -8.13
N LEU A 97 -6.60 -13.67 -8.61
CA LEU A 97 -7.13 -12.82 -9.69
C LEU A 97 -6.04 -12.51 -10.71
N LYS A 98 -6.44 -12.21 -11.95
CA LYS A 98 -5.55 -11.92 -13.08
C LYS A 98 -6.05 -10.68 -13.83
N ASN A 99 -5.14 -9.90 -14.40
CA ASN A 99 -5.46 -8.80 -15.33
C ASN A 99 -6.52 -7.83 -14.80
N GLN A 100 -6.27 -7.27 -13.62
CA GLN A 100 -7.17 -6.32 -12.97
C GLN A 100 -6.75 -4.88 -13.37
N PRO A 101 -7.62 -4.10 -14.04
CA PRO A 101 -7.32 -2.68 -14.27
C PRO A 101 -7.34 -1.95 -12.93
N VAL A 102 -6.39 -1.04 -12.75
CA VAL A 102 -6.18 -0.41 -11.45
C VAL A 102 -5.91 1.08 -11.60
N LEU A 103 -6.46 1.87 -10.68
CA LEU A 103 -6.19 3.28 -10.48
C LEU A 103 -5.39 3.45 -9.18
N PHE A 104 -4.32 4.22 -9.21
CA PHE A 104 -3.60 4.67 -8.02
C PHE A 104 -4.20 5.99 -7.53
N ASP A 105 -4.83 5.99 -6.35
CA ASP A 105 -5.41 7.20 -5.76
C ASP A 105 -5.25 7.21 -4.25
N ILE A 106 -4.24 7.94 -3.77
CA ILE A 106 -3.92 8.05 -2.34
C ILE A 106 -5.03 8.70 -1.51
N ASN A 107 -5.97 9.43 -2.13
CA ASN A 107 -7.05 10.09 -1.40
C ASN A 107 -8.15 9.11 -0.98
N VAL A 108 -8.10 7.87 -1.47
CA VAL A 108 -9.03 6.83 -1.07
C VAL A 108 -8.48 6.12 0.17
N PRO A 109 -9.20 6.10 1.30
CA PRO A 109 -8.70 5.50 2.56
C PRO A 109 -8.70 3.96 2.57
N TYR A 110 -9.20 3.33 1.51
CA TYR A 110 -9.36 1.88 1.37
C TYR A 110 -8.82 1.41 0.02
N ILE A 111 -8.68 0.10 -0.15
CA ILE A 111 -8.57 -0.49 -1.48
C ILE A 111 -9.98 -0.79 -1.98
N LEU A 112 -10.40 -0.18 -3.07
CA LEU A 112 -11.72 -0.44 -3.66
C LEU A 112 -11.59 -1.53 -4.72
N ALA A 113 -12.43 -2.55 -4.62
CA ALA A 113 -12.45 -3.68 -5.54
C ALA A 113 -13.85 -3.87 -6.13
N PRO A 114 -13.99 -4.18 -7.43
CA PRO A 114 -15.27 -4.55 -8.02
C PRO A 114 -15.90 -5.75 -7.29
N PRO A 115 -17.24 -5.92 -7.30
CA PRO A 115 -17.92 -6.91 -6.46
C PRO A 115 -17.40 -8.33 -6.62
N VAL A 116 -17.24 -8.79 -7.87
CA VAL A 116 -16.73 -10.13 -8.17
C VAL A 116 -15.28 -10.30 -7.69
N ALA A 117 -14.48 -9.23 -7.75
CA ALA A 117 -13.08 -9.27 -7.37
C ALA A 117 -12.92 -9.24 -5.85
N ALA A 118 -13.68 -8.39 -5.15
CA ALA A 118 -13.75 -8.34 -3.69
C ALA A 118 -14.19 -9.69 -3.11
N GLN A 119 -15.26 -10.27 -3.66
CA GLN A 119 -15.76 -11.57 -3.24
C GLN A 119 -14.69 -12.67 -3.39
N ARG A 120 -14.11 -12.83 -4.58
CA ARG A 120 -13.05 -13.83 -4.82
C ARG A 120 -11.81 -13.63 -3.95
N PHE A 121 -11.45 -12.37 -3.69
CA PHE A 121 -10.35 -12.02 -2.81
C PHE A 121 -10.59 -12.56 -1.40
N TYR A 122 -11.76 -12.30 -0.80
CA TYR A 122 -12.06 -12.76 0.56
C TYR A 122 -12.35 -14.27 0.62
N GLU A 123 -13.01 -14.86 -0.38
CA GLU A 123 -13.20 -16.32 -0.46
C GLU A 123 -11.87 -17.09 -0.46
N SER A 124 -10.78 -16.45 -0.87
CA SER A 124 -9.43 -17.03 -0.84
C SER A 124 -8.76 -16.94 0.54
N ILE A 125 -9.40 -16.29 1.52
CA ILE A 125 -8.95 -16.16 2.90
C ILE A 125 -9.89 -17.01 3.77
N GLY A 126 -9.33 -17.98 4.50
CA GLY A 126 -10.14 -18.90 5.32
C GLY A 126 -10.96 -18.17 6.40
N GLY A 127 -12.24 -18.50 6.51
CA GLY A 127 -13.11 -18.01 7.58
C GLY A 127 -13.63 -16.58 7.41
N THR A 128 -13.53 -15.97 6.23
CA THR A 128 -14.10 -14.65 5.98
C THR A 128 -15.62 -14.66 5.93
N LYS A 129 -16.23 -13.50 6.20
CA LYS A 129 -17.66 -13.26 5.99
C LYS A 129 -17.92 -11.83 5.53
N ARG A 130 -18.92 -11.63 4.68
CA ARG A 130 -19.44 -10.28 4.40
C ARG A 130 -20.18 -9.77 5.64
N LEU A 131 -20.12 -8.46 5.89
CA LEU A 131 -20.90 -7.84 6.97
C LEU A 131 -22.37 -7.66 6.56
N ASP A 132 -23.25 -7.55 7.55
CA ASP A 132 -24.66 -7.29 7.29
C ASP A 132 -24.88 -5.81 6.89
N PRO A 133 -25.96 -5.51 6.13
CA PRO A 133 -26.35 -4.13 5.85
C PRO A 133 -26.46 -3.29 7.13
N PRO A 134 -26.01 -2.02 7.12
CA PRO A 134 -25.60 -1.22 5.96
C PRO A 134 -24.11 -1.33 5.57
N TYR A 135 -23.38 -2.31 6.11
CA TYR A 135 -21.93 -2.45 5.90
C TYR A 135 -21.57 -3.59 4.94
N ASP A 136 -22.51 -4.00 4.09
CA ASP A 136 -22.39 -5.14 3.17
C ASP A 136 -21.33 -4.97 2.07
N SER A 137 -20.76 -3.78 1.93
CA SER A 137 -19.56 -3.53 1.12
C SER A 137 -18.25 -3.97 1.80
N PHE A 138 -18.28 -4.24 3.11
CA PHE A 138 -17.13 -4.65 3.91
C PHE A 138 -17.15 -6.15 4.21
N PHE A 139 -15.97 -6.69 4.46
CA PHE A 139 -15.78 -8.09 4.82
C PHE A 139 -14.97 -8.20 6.10
N ALA A 140 -15.34 -9.15 6.93
CA ALA A 140 -14.62 -9.56 8.11
C ALA A 140 -13.76 -10.78 7.82
N PHE A 141 -12.58 -10.84 8.43
CA PHE A 141 -11.70 -12.01 8.44
C PHE A 141 -11.26 -12.32 9.88
N PRO A 142 -10.88 -13.57 10.21
CA PRO A 142 -10.38 -13.89 11.54
C PRO A 142 -9.09 -13.11 11.83
N CYS A 143 -9.04 -12.36 12.93
CA CYS A 143 -7.89 -11.46 13.23
C CYS A 143 -6.55 -12.20 13.36
N LEU A 144 -6.58 -13.49 13.70
CA LEU A 144 -5.38 -14.32 13.89
C LEU A 144 -4.88 -14.99 12.59
N ASN A 145 -5.57 -14.80 11.47
CA ASN A 145 -5.11 -15.37 10.21
C ASN A 145 -3.93 -14.56 9.67
N GLY A 146 -2.78 -15.22 9.51
CA GLY A 146 -1.69 -14.71 8.69
C GLY A 146 -2.14 -14.67 7.22
N VAL A 147 -2.46 -13.48 6.73
CA VAL A 147 -2.81 -13.26 5.32
C VAL A 147 -1.68 -12.48 4.66
N ASN A 148 -1.02 -13.09 3.69
CA ASN A 148 0.00 -12.45 2.87
C ASN A 148 -0.61 -12.04 1.52
N ILE A 149 -0.71 -10.73 1.29
CA ILE A 149 -1.31 -10.18 0.08
C ILE A 149 -0.21 -9.60 -0.80
N GLY A 150 -0.14 -10.12 -2.02
CA GLY A 150 0.76 -9.63 -3.07
C GLY A 150 -0.02 -9.01 -4.22
N LEU A 151 0.36 -7.80 -4.63
CA LEU A 151 -0.19 -7.16 -5.83
C LEU A 151 0.88 -7.14 -6.91
N GLU A 152 0.58 -7.71 -8.07
CA GLU A 152 1.54 -7.83 -9.17
C GLU A 152 1.39 -6.68 -10.17
N ILE A 153 2.37 -5.78 -10.17
CA ILE A 153 2.39 -4.55 -10.98
C ILE A 153 3.74 -4.48 -11.69
N GLY A 154 3.74 -4.19 -13.00
CA GLY A 154 4.99 -4.09 -13.77
C GLY A 154 5.85 -5.37 -13.78
N GLY A 155 5.22 -6.54 -13.58
CA GLY A 155 5.92 -7.84 -13.50
C GLY A 155 6.53 -8.17 -12.14
N TRP A 156 6.30 -7.35 -11.11
CA TRP A 156 6.79 -7.55 -9.75
C TRP A 156 5.64 -7.75 -8.78
N ILE A 157 5.78 -8.72 -7.87
CA ILE A 157 4.82 -8.97 -6.80
C ILE A 157 5.24 -8.13 -5.58
N PHE A 158 4.50 -7.07 -5.29
CA PHE A 158 4.73 -6.26 -4.12
C PHE A 158 4.00 -6.87 -2.92
N PRO A 159 4.69 -7.19 -1.81
CA PRO A 159 4.05 -7.60 -0.57
C PRO A 159 3.37 -6.38 0.04
N SER A 160 2.17 -6.07 -0.46
CA SER A 160 1.49 -4.83 -0.12
C SER A 160 0.97 -4.88 1.32
N MET A 161 0.54 -6.04 1.79
CA MET A 161 -0.09 -6.16 3.10
C MET A 161 0.11 -7.54 3.73
N SER A 162 0.47 -7.57 5.01
CA SER A 162 0.36 -8.74 5.88
C SER A 162 -0.72 -8.51 6.94
N GLY A 163 -1.48 -9.56 7.25
CA GLY A 163 -2.55 -9.58 8.26
C GLY A 163 -2.12 -10.16 9.61
N GLU A 164 -0.84 -10.22 9.93
CA GLU A 164 -0.38 -10.79 11.19
C GLU A 164 -0.69 -9.84 12.36
N GLY A 165 -1.74 -10.15 13.10
CA GLY A 165 -1.94 -9.65 14.46
C GLY A 165 -1.29 -10.59 15.48
N THR A 166 -0.75 -10.04 16.55
CA THR A 166 -0.30 -10.77 17.74
C THR A 166 -1.48 -11.38 18.50
N ARG A 167 -1.19 -12.28 19.46
CA ARG A 167 -2.23 -12.80 20.38
C ARG A 167 -2.86 -11.68 21.21
N GLU A 168 -2.10 -10.64 21.50
CA GLU A 168 -2.60 -9.42 22.14
C GLU A 168 -3.53 -8.64 21.20
N ASP A 169 -3.21 -8.60 19.90
CA ASP A 169 -4.10 -8.03 18.88
C ASP A 169 -5.40 -8.82 18.72
N ALA A 170 -5.41 -10.13 18.93
CA ALA A 170 -6.69 -10.87 18.95
C ALA A 170 -7.55 -10.56 20.18
N LEU A 171 -6.92 -10.39 21.35
CA LEU A 171 -7.60 -10.15 22.63
C LEU A 171 -8.02 -8.70 22.81
N ASN A 172 -7.12 -7.75 22.53
CA ASN A 172 -7.29 -6.30 22.70
C ASN A 172 -7.53 -5.58 21.36
N GLY A 173 -7.03 -6.13 20.24
CA GLY A 173 -7.27 -5.64 18.88
C GLY A 173 -5.99 -5.30 18.18
N PRO A 174 -5.78 -5.68 16.90
CA PRO A 174 -4.85 -4.90 16.13
C PRO A 174 -5.42 -3.49 16.12
N ALA A 175 -4.58 -2.48 16.36
CA ALA A 175 -4.94 -1.07 16.25
C ALA A 175 -5.31 -0.65 14.81
N GLY A 176 -5.48 -1.61 13.89
CA GLY A 176 -5.34 -1.45 12.45
C GLY A 176 -3.98 -1.94 11.97
N GLY A 177 -3.91 -2.32 10.71
CA GLY A 177 -2.70 -2.77 10.02
C GLY A 177 -2.76 -2.39 8.54
N ARG A 178 -1.84 -2.91 7.71
CA ARG A 178 -1.91 -2.64 6.25
C ARG A 178 -3.17 -3.23 5.61
N PHE A 179 -3.55 -4.44 6.02
CA PHE A 179 -4.78 -5.10 5.56
C PHE A 179 -5.98 -4.94 6.50
N SER A 180 -5.75 -4.75 7.80
CA SER A 180 -6.84 -4.68 8.80
C SER A 180 -7.24 -3.23 9.08
N LEU A 181 -8.53 -2.93 9.03
CA LEU A 181 -9.13 -1.69 9.53
C LEU A 181 -9.43 -1.72 11.04
N GLY A 182 -9.07 -2.82 11.72
CA GLY A 182 -9.32 -3.03 13.14
C GLY A 182 -10.44 -4.04 13.42
N LYS A 183 -10.79 -4.21 14.69
CA LYS A 183 -11.81 -5.18 15.11
C LYS A 183 -13.21 -4.80 14.62
N LEU A 184 -13.99 -5.82 14.27
CA LEU A 184 -15.42 -5.68 14.07
C LEU A 184 -16.15 -5.35 15.40
N GLY A 185 -15.67 -5.90 16.50
CA GLY A 185 -16.21 -5.68 17.84
C GLY A 185 -15.49 -6.51 18.90
N ASN A 186 -15.63 -6.12 20.16
CA ASN A 186 -14.99 -6.83 21.28
C ASN A 186 -15.51 -8.27 21.38
N GLY A 187 -14.59 -9.22 21.59
CA GLY A 187 -14.90 -10.64 21.73
C GLY A 187 -15.30 -11.37 20.44
N THR A 188 -15.39 -10.69 19.29
CA THR A 188 -15.81 -11.32 18.03
C THR A 188 -14.74 -12.23 17.42
N GLY A 189 -13.45 -11.92 17.64
CA GLY A 189 -12.33 -12.57 16.95
C GLY A 189 -12.19 -12.19 15.46
N TYR A 190 -12.99 -11.22 14.98
CA TYR A 190 -13.01 -10.77 13.60
C TYR A 190 -12.48 -9.34 13.44
N CYS A 191 -11.76 -9.14 12.35
CA CYS A 191 -11.21 -7.87 11.91
C CYS A 191 -11.83 -7.49 10.56
N VAL A 192 -12.00 -6.19 10.31
CA VAL A 192 -12.52 -5.68 9.04
C VAL A 192 -11.35 -5.52 8.07
N GLY A 193 -11.47 -6.04 6.86
CA GLY A 193 -10.41 -5.90 5.84
C GLY A 193 -10.46 -4.56 5.11
N SER A 194 -9.31 -4.10 4.63
CA SER A 194 -9.13 -2.82 3.92
C SER A 194 -9.51 -2.87 2.44
N VAL A 195 -9.79 -4.07 1.91
CA VAL A 195 -10.38 -4.24 0.57
C VAL A 195 -11.89 -4.15 0.70
N VAL A 196 -12.48 -3.11 0.13
CA VAL A 196 -13.91 -2.78 0.21
C VAL A 196 -14.54 -2.94 -1.16
N GLU A 197 -15.71 -3.56 -1.21
CA GLU A 197 -16.48 -3.66 -2.44
C GLU A 197 -16.96 -2.28 -2.90
N THR A 198 -16.83 -2.02 -4.20
CA THR A 198 -17.36 -0.80 -4.82
C THR A 198 -18.29 -1.13 -5.98
N THR A 199 -19.31 -0.30 -6.16
CA THR A 199 -20.22 -0.36 -7.32
C THR A 199 -19.93 0.75 -8.34
N MET A 200 -18.74 1.36 -8.27
CA MET A 200 -18.27 2.33 -9.26
C MET A 200 -18.33 1.76 -10.68
N GLY A 201 -18.83 2.57 -11.62
CA GLY A 201 -18.99 2.17 -13.01
C GLY A 201 -20.10 1.14 -13.29
N LEU A 202 -20.85 0.67 -12.27
CA LEU A 202 -21.97 -0.27 -12.45
C LEU A 202 -23.32 0.42 -12.60
N ARG A 203 -23.45 1.67 -12.15
CA ARG A 203 -24.66 2.47 -12.36
C ARG A 203 -24.78 2.89 -13.82
N LYS A 204 -26.01 2.92 -14.35
CA LYS A 204 -26.28 3.28 -15.76
C LYS A 204 -25.67 4.63 -16.12
N GLU A 205 -25.73 5.61 -15.22
CA GLU A 205 -25.17 6.94 -15.47
C GLU A 205 -23.63 6.95 -15.56
N TRP A 206 -22.96 5.93 -15.01
CA TRP A 206 -21.51 5.89 -14.86
C TRP A 206 -20.84 4.82 -15.71
N MET A 207 -21.58 4.05 -16.50
CA MET A 207 -21.01 3.00 -17.35
C MET A 207 -20.00 3.54 -18.38
N ALA A 208 -20.16 4.79 -18.83
CA ALA A 208 -19.23 5.45 -19.75
C ALA A 208 -18.00 6.08 -19.06
N SER A 209 -17.90 6.04 -17.72
CA SER A 209 -16.81 6.68 -16.97
C SER A 209 -15.44 6.00 -17.14
N GLY A 210 -15.42 4.77 -17.66
CA GLY A 210 -14.20 3.96 -17.72
C GLY A 210 -13.80 3.34 -16.37
N LEU A 211 -14.57 3.55 -15.29
CA LEU A 211 -14.31 2.99 -13.95
C LEU A 211 -14.91 1.60 -13.73
N LYS A 212 -15.61 1.05 -14.74
CA LYS A 212 -16.20 -0.28 -14.65
C LYS A 212 -15.09 -1.32 -14.45
N ASP A 213 -15.32 -2.23 -13.49
CA ASP A 213 -14.40 -3.32 -13.15
C ASP A 213 -12.98 -2.85 -12.73
N MET A 214 -12.84 -1.58 -12.35
CA MET A 214 -11.57 -0.98 -11.95
C MET A 214 -11.35 -1.10 -10.44
N TRP A 215 -10.15 -1.53 -10.07
CA TRP A 215 -9.65 -1.42 -8.70
C TRP A 215 -9.16 0.00 -8.44
N VAL A 216 -9.32 0.48 -7.20
CA VAL A 216 -8.65 1.69 -6.75
C VAL A 216 -7.72 1.32 -5.60
N LEU A 217 -6.41 1.46 -5.82
CA LEU A 217 -5.41 1.31 -4.80
C LEU A 217 -5.32 2.61 -4.03
N GLY A 218 -6.02 2.62 -2.90
CA GLY A 218 -5.97 3.72 -1.94
C GLY A 218 -4.79 3.63 -0.99
N GLU A 219 -4.82 4.51 0.01
CA GLU A 219 -3.81 4.68 1.05
C GLU A 219 -3.21 3.36 1.59
N PRO A 220 -3.98 2.28 1.86
CA PRO A 220 -3.40 1.03 2.36
C PRO A 220 -2.34 0.41 1.44
N PHE A 221 -2.44 0.61 0.13
CA PHE A 221 -1.43 0.15 -0.83
C PHE A 221 -0.11 0.93 -0.71
N PHE A 222 -0.18 2.24 -0.45
CA PHE A 222 1.00 3.10 -0.38
C PHE A 222 1.81 2.88 0.92
N ARG A 223 1.20 2.26 1.94
CA ARG A 223 1.86 2.01 3.23
C ARG A 223 3.10 1.12 3.07
N GLY A 224 4.27 1.70 3.37
CA GLY A 224 5.55 0.98 3.32
C GLY A 224 6.05 0.70 1.91
N LEU A 225 5.51 1.38 0.90
CA LEU A 225 6.04 1.41 -0.47
C LEU A 225 6.46 2.84 -0.81
N GLY A 226 7.52 2.98 -1.60
CA GLY A 226 7.81 4.24 -2.28
C GLY A 226 7.12 4.23 -3.64
N VAL A 227 6.23 5.17 -3.90
CA VAL A 227 5.53 5.30 -5.19
C VAL A 227 5.88 6.62 -5.86
N ALA A 228 6.29 6.56 -7.12
CA ALA A 228 6.65 7.71 -7.94
C ALA A 228 5.75 7.80 -9.17
N PHE A 229 5.29 9.02 -9.48
CA PHE A 229 4.46 9.32 -10.64
C PHE A 229 5.27 10.14 -11.66
N ASP A 230 5.66 9.50 -12.76
CA ASP A 230 6.44 10.13 -13.83
C ASP A 230 5.50 10.56 -14.95
N VAL A 231 5.15 11.86 -14.94
CA VAL A 231 4.23 12.48 -15.90
C VAL A 231 4.82 12.49 -17.30
N GLU A 232 6.10 12.82 -17.43
CA GLU A 232 6.79 12.92 -18.73
C GLU A 232 6.99 11.53 -19.35
N GLY A 233 7.34 10.55 -18.53
CA GLY A 233 7.50 9.15 -18.94
C GLY A 233 6.19 8.35 -19.04
N GLY A 234 5.06 8.92 -18.59
CA GLY A 234 3.76 8.24 -18.58
C GLY A 234 3.78 6.91 -17.82
N ARG A 235 4.41 6.88 -16.64
CA ARG A 235 4.67 5.64 -15.88
C ARG A 235 4.57 5.84 -14.36
N VAL A 236 4.24 4.76 -13.66
CA VAL A 236 4.22 4.70 -12.19
C VAL A 236 5.33 3.76 -11.72
N GLY A 237 6.14 4.21 -10.77
CA GLY A 237 7.25 3.46 -10.20
C GLY A 237 6.93 3.03 -8.78
N VAL A 238 7.22 1.78 -8.42
CA VAL A 238 7.04 1.25 -7.07
C VAL A 238 8.35 0.68 -6.56
N ARG A 239 8.71 0.98 -5.30
CA ARG A 239 9.84 0.40 -4.58
C ARG A 239 9.41 -0.13 -3.21
N VAL A 240 10.09 -1.16 -2.74
CA VAL A 240 9.95 -1.71 -1.39
C VAL A 240 11.10 -1.19 -0.54
N TYR A 241 10.84 -0.91 0.74
CA TYR A 241 11.85 -0.53 1.74
C TYR A 241 12.43 -1.75 2.46
#